data_AF-A0A368F1T9-F1
#
_entry.id   AF-A0A368F1T9-F1
#
_cell.length_a   1.000
_cell.length_b   1.000
_cell.length_c   1.000
_cell.angle_alpha   90.00
_cell.angle_beta   90.00
_cell.angle_gamma   90.00
#
_symmetry.space_group_name_H-M   'P 1'
#
loop_
_entity.id
_entity.type
_entity.pdbx_description
1 polymer ?
#
loop_
_entity_poly.entity_id
_entity_poly.type
_entity_poly.pdbx_seq_one_letter_code
_entity_poly.pdbx_strand_id
1 'polypeptide(L)'
;MASTAASSNEWKSIVHRIIASWGGYQLGVDFSSGGPETLAKDEWFKDVLAEYIFTTRGLKAEDLEDWLNNILYTEFNLILEDDSVYPTSLVLVEAFGYLKHNDNSRLDQLLNSLPSAESIREANKHSQRERGDDEEEMEMDDISESDEDEAVRG
;
A
#
# COMPACT_ATOMS: atom_id res chain seq x y z
N MET A 1 26.46 -19.17 -12.63
CA MET A 1 25.06 -19.34 -12.17
C MET A 1 24.70 -18.48 -10.95
N ALA A 2 25.65 -18.06 -10.11
CA ALA A 2 25.37 -17.17 -8.96
C ALA A 2 24.85 -15.76 -9.34
N SER A 3 25.30 -15.19 -10.46
CA SER A 3 24.92 -13.83 -10.86
C SER A 3 23.43 -13.68 -11.21
N THR A 4 22.81 -14.69 -11.83
CA THR A 4 21.38 -14.61 -12.22
C THR A 4 20.44 -14.80 -11.04
N ALA A 5 20.83 -15.65 -10.07
CA ALA A 5 20.05 -15.87 -8.85
C ALA A 5 20.12 -14.65 -7.90
N ALA A 6 21.28 -14.01 -7.80
CA ALA A 6 21.44 -12.77 -7.04
C ALA A 6 20.55 -11.64 -7.60
N SER A 7 20.57 -11.43 -8.92
CA SER A 7 19.73 -10.41 -9.57
C SER A 7 18.23 -10.71 -9.45
N SER A 8 17.82 -11.98 -9.35
CA SER A 8 16.41 -12.35 -9.14
C SER A 8 15.93 -12.03 -7.73
N ASN A 9 16.73 -12.32 -6.69
CA ASN A 9 16.38 -11.99 -5.30
C ASN A 9 16.41 -10.48 -5.04
N GLU A 10 17.36 -9.77 -5.66
CA GLU A 10 17.43 -8.32 -5.67
C GLU A 10 16.19 -7.71 -6.33
N TRP A 11 15.80 -8.22 -7.50
CA TRP A 11 14.58 -7.80 -8.19
C TRP A 11 13.32 -7.99 -7.34
N LYS A 12 13.16 -9.15 -6.70
CA LYS A 12 12.04 -9.38 -5.78
C LYS A 12 11.99 -8.34 -4.67
N SER A 13 13.14 -8.05 -4.05
CA SER A 13 13.21 -7.05 -2.98
C SER A 13 12.81 -5.65 -3.46
N ILE A 14 13.18 -5.29 -4.69
CA ILE A 14 12.80 -4.03 -5.35
C ILE A 14 11.29 -3.97 -5.58
N VAL A 15 10.68 -5.04 -6.12
CA VAL A 15 9.23 -5.12 -6.31
C VAL A 15 8.48 -4.97 -5.00
N HIS A 16 8.90 -5.69 -3.95
CA HIS A 16 8.29 -5.55 -2.62
C HIS A 16 8.36 -4.10 -2.11
N ARG A 17 9.50 -3.43 -2.30
CA ARG A 17 9.69 -2.03 -1.90
C ARG A 17 8.76 -1.07 -2.66
N ILE A 18 8.58 -1.27 -3.96
CA ILE A 18 7.70 -0.46 -4.81
C ILE A 18 6.24 -0.68 -4.41
N ILE A 19 5.80 -1.93 -4.27
CA ILE A 19 4.43 -2.26 -3.85
C ILE A 19 4.12 -1.72 -2.45
N ALA A 20 5.08 -1.75 -1.53
CA ALA A 20 4.93 -1.16 -0.19
C ALA A 20 4.85 0.38 -0.22
N SER A 21 5.28 1.03 -1.30
CA SER A 21 5.15 2.48 -1.49
C SER A 21 3.85 2.89 -2.20
N TRP A 22 3.07 1.92 -2.69
CA TRP A 22 1.86 2.16 -3.44
C TRP A 22 0.66 2.32 -2.51
N GLY A 23 0.34 3.58 -2.17
CA GLY A 23 -0.68 3.93 -1.18
C GLY A 23 -2.05 3.30 -1.43
N GLY A 24 -2.63 3.50 -2.62
CA GLY A 24 -3.95 2.94 -2.96
C GLY A 24 -4.02 1.42 -2.84
N TYR A 25 -2.97 0.72 -3.26
CA TYR A 25 -2.88 -0.73 -3.08
C TYR A 25 -2.78 -1.13 -1.61
N GLN A 26 -1.88 -0.50 -0.84
CA GLN A 26 -1.73 -0.79 0.60
C GLN A 26 -3.04 -0.53 1.36
N LEU A 27 -3.79 0.50 0.98
CA LEU A 27 -5.09 0.79 1.57
C LEU A 27 -6.11 -0.34 1.28
N GLY A 28 -6.13 -0.87 0.05
CA GLY A 28 -6.95 -2.03 -0.29
C GLY A 28 -6.56 -3.30 0.48
N VAL A 29 -5.27 -3.50 0.73
CA VAL A 29 -4.77 -4.59 1.59
C VAL A 29 -5.25 -4.39 3.04
N ASP A 30 -5.12 -3.18 3.58
CA ASP A 30 -5.57 -2.83 4.94
C ASP A 30 -7.09 -3.05 5.11
N PHE A 31 -7.89 -2.75 4.09
CA PHE A 31 -9.34 -2.99 4.07
C PHE A 31 -9.75 -4.42 3.71
N SER A 32 -8.79 -5.35 3.57
CA SER A 32 -9.06 -6.74 3.21
C SER A 32 -9.89 -6.89 1.92
N SER A 33 -9.62 -6.05 0.90
CA SER A 33 -10.39 -6.05 -0.36
C SER A 33 -10.44 -7.42 -1.04
N GLY A 34 -9.38 -8.23 -0.91
CA GLY A 34 -9.32 -9.61 -1.42
C GLY A 34 -9.98 -10.68 -0.53
N GLY A 35 -10.69 -10.29 0.53
CA GLY A 35 -11.33 -11.16 1.50
C GLY A 35 -10.39 -11.66 2.62
N PRO A 36 -10.73 -12.75 3.32
CA PRO A 36 -9.94 -13.30 4.42
C PRO A 36 -8.50 -13.68 4.04
N GLU A 37 -8.26 -13.96 2.75
CA GLU A 37 -6.96 -14.35 2.21
C GLU A 37 -6.16 -13.17 1.64
N THR A 38 -6.59 -11.92 1.88
CA THR A 38 -5.93 -10.72 1.31
C THR A 38 -4.43 -10.69 1.56
N LEU A 39 -3.97 -11.02 2.78
CA LEU A 39 -2.54 -11.05 3.10
C LEU A 39 -1.77 -12.16 2.35
N ALA A 40 -2.39 -13.33 2.16
CA ALA A 40 -1.78 -14.41 1.38
C ALA A 40 -1.71 -14.04 -0.11
N LYS A 41 -2.74 -13.37 -0.62
CA LYS A 41 -2.77 -12.83 -1.98
C LYS A 41 -1.75 -11.71 -2.17
N ASP A 42 -1.53 -10.85 -1.19
CA ASP A 42 -0.53 -9.78 -1.23
C ASP A 42 0.90 -10.35 -1.42
N GLU A 43 1.27 -11.36 -0.62
CA GLU A 43 2.56 -12.04 -0.78
C GLU A 43 2.68 -12.77 -2.13
N TRP A 44 1.64 -13.52 -2.52
CA TRP A 44 1.59 -14.19 -3.82
C TRP A 44 1.72 -13.19 -4.98
N PHE A 45 1.03 -12.06 -4.90
CA PHE A 45 1.01 -11.04 -5.93
C PHE A 45 2.40 -10.45 -6.16
N LYS A 46 3.13 -10.10 -5.10
CA LYS A 46 4.50 -9.56 -5.21
C LYS A 46 5.43 -10.55 -5.92
N ASP A 47 5.31 -11.84 -5.60
CA ASP A 47 6.10 -12.90 -6.23
C ASP A 47 5.75 -13.06 -7.72
N VAL A 48 4.47 -13.14 -8.05
CA VAL A 48 4.00 -13.28 -9.44
C VAL A 48 4.32 -12.05 -10.28
N LEU A 49 4.16 -10.85 -9.73
CA LEU A 49 4.53 -9.60 -10.40
C LEU A 49 6.03 -9.55 -10.70
N ALA A 50 6.87 -9.94 -9.72
CA ALA A 50 8.31 -10.00 -9.92
C ALA A 50 8.66 -10.99 -11.03
N GLU A 51 8.07 -12.18 -11.04
CA GLU A 51 8.29 -13.19 -12.08
C GLU A 51 7.79 -12.72 -13.46
N TYR A 52 6.60 -12.12 -13.53
CA TYR A 52 6.00 -11.64 -14.76
C TYR A 52 6.89 -10.60 -15.45
N ILE A 53 7.36 -9.59 -14.72
CA ILE A 53 8.27 -8.57 -15.25
C ILE A 53 9.62 -9.19 -15.62
N PHE A 54 10.12 -10.12 -14.81
CA PHE A 54 11.44 -10.74 -15.04
C PHE A 54 11.48 -11.55 -16.33
N THR A 55 10.40 -12.28 -16.63
CA THR A 55 10.30 -13.21 -17.76
C THR A 55 9.77 -12.55 -19.05
N THR A 56 8.98 -11.49 -18.93
CA THR A 56 8.39 -10.81 -20.09
C THR A 56 9.42 -9.92 -20.80
N ARG A 57 9.63 -10.17 -22.09
CA ARG A 57 10.57 -9.39 -22.91
C ARG A 57 9.87 -8.20 -23.53
N GLY A 58 10.48 -7.02 -23.40
CA GLY A 58 9.95 -5.79 -24.00
C GLY A 58 8.64 -5.33 -23.37
N LEU A 59 8.38 -5.71 -22.11
CA LEU A 59 7.21 -5.28 -21.35
C LEU A 59 7.16 -3.75 -21.30
N LYS A 60 6.04 -3.17 -21.74
CA LYS A 60 5.79 -1.73 -21.63
C LYS A 60 4.94 -1.45 -20.39
N ALA A 61 4.96 -0.20 -19.95
CA ALA A 61 4.17 0.23 -18.80
C ALA A 61 2.66 0.10 -19.05
N GLU A 62 2.18 0.40 -20.26
CA GLU A 62 0.77 0.23 -20.66
C GLU A 62 0.32 -1.24 -20.55
N ASP A 63 1.14 -2.17 -21.06
CA ASP A 63 0.85 -3.61 -20.97
C ASP A 63 0.85 -4.12 -19.51
N LEU A 64 1.73 -3.55 -18.68
CA LEU A 64 1.81 -3.88 -17.26
C LEU A 64 0.65 -3.28 -16.48
N GLU A 65 0.20 -2.07 -16.82
CA GLU A 65 -0.96 -1.42 -16.22
C GLU A 65 -2.21 -2.26 -16.44
N ASP A 66 -2.48 -2.66 -17.67
CA ASP A 66 -3.64 -3.52 -18.00
C ASP A 66 -3.61 -4.83 -17.20
N TRP A 67 -2.42 -5.42 -17.08
CA TRP A 67 -2.22 -6.65 -16.31
C TRP A 67 -2.45 -6.45 -14.82
N LEU A 68 -1.92 -5.36 -14.25
CA LEU A 68 -2.13 -4.99 -12.86
C LEU A 68 -3.61 -4.75 -12.57
N ASN A 69 -4.29 -3.94 -13.39
CA ASN A 69 -5.72 -3.68 -13.27
C ASN A 69 -6.53 -4.97 -13.27
N ASN A 70 -6.21 -5.92 -14.15
CA ASN A 70 -6.87 -7.20 -14.17
C ASN A 70 -6.67 -7.98 -12.85
N ILE A 71 -5.45 -8.05 -12.32
CA ILE A 71 -5.21 -8.73 -11.03
C ILE A 71 -5.90 -8.04 -9.87
N LEU A 72 -5.82 -6.70 -9.78
CA LEU A 72 -6.48 -5.94 -8.73
C LEU A 72 -7.98 -6.22 -8.73
N TYR A 73 -8.60 -6.25 -9.90
CA TYR A 73 -10.01 -6.57 -10.05
C TYR A 73 -10.34 -8.03 -9.71
N THR A 74 -9.63 -9.00 -10.28
CA THR A 74 -10.00 -10.43 -10.14
C THR A 74 -9.63 -11.03 -8.80
N GLU A 75 -8.46 -10.67 -8.25
CA GLU A 75 -7.92 -11.27 -7.03
C GLU A 75 -8.25 -10.47 -5.79
N PHE A 76 -8.26 -9.14 -5.91
CA PHE A 76 -8.45 -8.24 -4.77
C PHE A 76 -9.80 -7.54 -4.78
N ASN A 77 -10.67 -7.74 -5.78
CA ASN A 77 -11.92 -6.99 -5.94
C ASN A 77 -11.71 -5.47 -5.74
N LEU A 78 -10.58 -4.97 -6.25
CA LEU A 78 -10.07 -3.63 -6.03
C LEU A 78 -10.02 -2.88 -7.36
N ILE A 79 -10.59 -1.69 -7.37
CA ILE A 79 -10.49 -0.73 -8.46
C ILE A 79 -9.88 0.54 -7.87
N LEU A 80 -8.76 0.99 -8.44
CA LEU A 80 -8.08 2.21 -8.02
C LEU A 80 -8.47 3.33 -8.98
N GLU A 81 -9.22 4.31 -8.48
CA GLU A 81 -9.70 5.47 -9.25
C GLU A 81 -8.72 6.66 -9.24
N ASP A 82 -7.60 6.53 -8.53
CA ASP A 82 -6.59 7.57 -8.37
C ASP A 82 -5.53 7.59 -9.49
N ASP A 83 -5.77 6.84 -10.57
CA ASP A 83 -4.88 6.66 -11.72
C ASP A 83 -3.45 6.21 -11.34
N SER A 84 -3.26 5.65 -10.13
CA SER A 84 -1.93 5.30 -9.60
C SER A 84 -1.32 4.02 -10.21
N VAL A 85 -2.12 3.23 -10.94
CA VAL A 85 -1.70 1.98 -11.58
C VAL A 85 -0.65 2.23 -12.67
N TYR A 86 -0.87 3.23 -13.55
CA TYR A 86 0.08 3.56 -14.61
C TYR A 86 1.43 4.10 -14.08
N PRO A 87 1.48 5.11 -13.18
CA PRO A 87 2.72 5.55 -12.56
C PRO A 87 3.49 4.41 -11.87
N THR A 88 2.78 3.53 -11.17
CA THR A 88 3.42 2.37 -10.53
C THR A 88 4.00 1.40 -11.56
N SER A 89 3.29 1.17 -12.66
CA SER A 89 3.76 0.35 -13.79
C SER A 89 5.03 0.93 -14.43
N LEU A 90 5.08 2.26 -14.62
CA LEU A 90 6.28 2.95 -15.12
C LEU A 90 7.47 2.74 -14.19
N VAL A 91 7.29 2.98 -12.88
CA VAL A 91 8.35 2.81 -11.88
C VAL A 91 8.89 1.37 -11.88
N LEU A 92 8.00 0.37 -11.96
CA LEU A 92 8.41 -1.04 -12.03
C LEU A 92 9.25 -1.35 -13.28
N VAL A 93 8.80 -0.89 -14.45
CA VAL A 93 9.51 -1.11 -15.72
C VAL A 93 10.85 -0.36 -15.75
N GLU A 94 10.90 0.87 -15.26
CA GLU A 94 12.14 1.66 -15.15
C GLU A 94 13.14 1.04 -14.18
N ALA A 95 12.70 0.66 -12.98
CA ALA A 95 13.54 0.00 -11.97
C ALA A 95 14.14 -1.29 -12.52
N PHE A 96 13.34 -2.10 -13.23
CA PHE A 96 13.83 -3.31 -13.87
C PHE A 96 14.82 -3.01 -15.01
N GLY A 97 14.59 -1.92 -15.76
CA GLY A 97 15.52 -1.40 -16.75
C GLY A 97 16.87 -1.05 -16.13
N TYR A 98 16.90 -0.28 -15.03
CA TYR A 98 18.14 0.07 -14.33
C TYR A 98 18.87 -1.15 -13.79
N LEU A 99 18.14 -2.10 -13.19
CA LEU A 99 18.71 -3.36 -12.71
C LEU A 99 19.36 -4.17 -13.84
N LYS A 100 18.70 -4.28 -15.01
CA LYS A 100 19.24 -4.99 -16.18
C LYS A 100 20.51 -4.36 -16.74
N HIS A 101 20.66 -3.04 -16.64
CA HIS A 101 21.83 -2.32 -17.12
C HIS A 101 22.92 -2.14 -16.05
N ASN A 102 22.74 -2.70 -14.84
CA ASN A 102 23.58 -2.46 -13.66
C ASN A 102 23.73 -0.96 -13.31
N ASP A 103 22.71 -0.15 -13.58
CA ASP A 103 22.67 1.27 -13.22
C ASP A 103 22.15 1.44 -11.79
N ASN A 104 22.96 1.00 -10.83
CA ASN A 104 22.60 1.03 -9.41
C ASN A 104 22.38 2.46 -8.91
N SER A 105 23.07 3.46 -9.47
CA SER A 105 22.89 4.85 -9.06
C SER A 105 21.50 5.38 -9.37
N ARG A 106 20.97 5.11 -10.57
CA ARG A 106 19.61 5.55 -10.93
C ARG A 106 18.55 4.73 -10.21
N LEU A 107 18.80 3.44 -10.02
CA LEU A 107 17.94 2.56 -9.25
C LEU A 107 17.79 3.07 -7.80
N ASP A 108 18.91 3.36 -7.13
CA ASP A 108 18.89 3.89 -5.77
C ASP A 108 18.19 5.25 -5.69
N GLN A 109 18.41 6.15 -6.66
CA GLN A 109 17.72 7.43 -6.73
C GLN A 109 16.20 7.25 -6.86
N LEU A 110 15.77 6.35 -7.74
CA LEU A 110 14.35 6.02 -7.94
C LEU A 110 13.74 5.43 -6.66
N LEU A 111 14.41 4.48 -6.00
CA LEU A 111 13.89 3.86 -4.78
C LEU A 111 13.85 4.82 -3.58
N ASN A 112 14.81 5.75 -3.51
CA ASN A 112 14.85 6.78 -2.47
C ASN A 112 13.81 7.89 -2.70
N SER A 113 13.33 8.10 -3.93
CA SER A 113 12.24 9.03 -4.19
C SER A 113 10.87 8.46 -3.83
N LEU A 114 10.76 7.14 -3.64
CA LEU A 114 9.51 6.50 -3.23
C LEU A 114 9.24 6.73 -1.73
N PRO A 115 7.98 7.00 -1.33
CA PRO A 115 7.62 7.13 0.06
C PRO A 115 7.95 5.84 0.83
N SER A 116 8.32 5.98 2.10
CA SER A 116 8.59 4.82 2.96
C SER A 116 7.28 4.07 3.25
N ALA A 117 7.37 2.75 3.51
CA ALA A 117 6.20 1.96 3.89
C ALA A 117 5.54 2.48 5.18
N GLU A 118 6.32 3.05 6.10
CA GLU A 118 5.81 3.68 7.32
C GLU A 118 4.99 4.94 7.00
N SER A 119 5.52 5.81 6.14
CA SER A 119 4.80 7.02 5.70
C SER A 119 3.48 6.68 4.99
N ILE A 120 3.45 5.60 4.20
CA ILE A 120 2.21 5.12 3.58
C ILE A 120 1.21 4.61 4.63
N ARG A 121 1.67 3.83 5.60
CA ARG A 121 0.82 3.34 6.70
C ARG A 121 0.24 4.47 7.55
N GLU A 122 1.02 5.50 7.83
CA GLU A 122 0.55 6.68 8.55
C GLU A 122 -0.52 7.44 7.78
N ALA A 123 -0.32 7.64 6.47
CA ALA A 123 -1.31 8.25 5.60
C ALA A 123 -2.62 7.45 5.56
N ASN A 124 -2.53 6.12 5.40
CA ASN A 124 -3.70 5.23 5.36
C ASN A 124 -4.49 5.24 6.68
N LYS A 125 -3.81 5.31 7.83
CA LYS A 125 -4.46 5.42 9.15
C LYS A 125 -5.31 6.69 9.26
N HIS A 126 -4.85 7.80 8.69
CA HIS A 126 -5.63 9.04 8.69
C HIS A 126 -6.91 8.90 7.85
N SER A 127 -6.82 8.21 6.71
CA SER A 127 -7.98 7.93 5.85
C SER A 127 -9.00 6.96 6.47
N GLN A 128 -8.58 6.08 7.38
CA GLN A 128 -9.51 5.19 8.11
C GLN A 128 -10.28 5.90 9.23
N ARG A 129 -9.66 6.88 9.91
CA ARG A 129 -10.29 7.62 11.03
C ARG A 129 -11.49 8.45 10.58
N GLU A 130 -11.45 9.05 9.41
CA GLU A 130 -12.57 9.86 8.89
C GLU A 130 -13.82 9.04 8.52
N ARG A 131 -13.72 7.70 8.50
CA ARG A 131 -14.87 6.81 8.25
C ARG A 131 -15.43 6.13 9.51
N GLY A 132 -14.83 6.34 10.68
CA GLY A 132 -15.10 5.54 11.88
C GLY A 132 -15.40 6.30 13.18
N ASP A 133 -15.48 7.63 13.18
CA ASP A 133 -15.61 8.43 14.42
C ASP A 133 -17.01 9.08 14.58
N ASP A 134 -18.07 8.30 14.36
CA ASP A 134 -19.43 8.59 14.89
C ASP A 134 -19.76 7.66 16.07
N GLU A 135 -18.73 7.30 16.86
CA GLU A 135 -18.90 6.70 18.18
C GLU A 135 -18.18 7.59 19.21
N GLU A 136 -18.60 8.86 19.29
CA GLU A 136 -18.37 9.66 20.48
C GLU A 136 -19.07 8.94 21.65
N GLU A 137 -18.30 8.16 22.41
CA GLU A 137 -18.62 7.80 23.80
C GLU A 137 -18.91 9.11 24.54
N MET A 138 -20.19 9.48 24.62
CA MET A 138 -20.66 10.57 25.45
C MET A 138 -20.35 10.18 26.91
N GLU A 139 -19.21 10.66 27.41
CA GLU A 139 -18.91 10.73 28.83
C GLU A 139 -20.06 11.49 29.49
N MET A 140 -20.96 10.75 30.14
CA MET A 140 -22.09 11.28 30.90
C MET A 140 -21.51 12.01 32.11
N ASP A 141 -21.30 13.31 31.96
CA ASP A 141 -20.88 14.20 33.04
C ASP A 141 -21.96 14.16 34.14
N ASP A 142 -21.58 13.54 35.26
CA ASP A 142 -22.35 13.37 36.48
C ASP A 142 -22.63 14.76 37.07
N ILE A 143 -23.79 15.35 36.73
CA ILE A 143 -24.28 16.57 37.38
C ILE A 143 -24.54 16.24 38.85
N SER A 144 -23.60 16.66 39.68
CA SER A 144 -23.70 16.67 41.13
C SER A 144 -24.94 17.47 41.58
N GLU A 145 -25.87 16.79 42.25
CA GLU A 145 -26.97 17.42 43.00
C GLU A 145 -26.42 18.45 43.98
N SER A 146 -26.76 19.72 43.77
CA SER A 146 -26.53 20.77 44.76
C SER A 146 -27.73 20.81 45.68
N ASP A 147 -27.61 20.16 46.84
CA ASP A 147 -28.50 20.34 47.98
C ASP A 147 -28.34 21.77 48.54
N GLU A 148 -29.28 22.67 48.21
CA GLU A 148 -29.47 23.92 48.94
C GLU A 148 -30.34 23.66 50.18
N ASP A 149 -29.69 23.26 51.28
CA ASP A 149 -30.24 23.30 52.64
C ASP A 149 -30.35 24.77 53.11
N GLU A 150 -31.48 25.42 52.86
CA GLU A 150 -31.87 26.68 53.51
C GLU A 150 -32.29 26.42 54.97
N ALA A 151 -31.29 26.43 55.86
CA ALA A 151 -31.47 26.49 57.29
C ALA A 151 -31.36 27.93 57.79
N VAL A 152 -32.49 28.63 57.95
CA VAL A 152 -32.59 29.79 58.86
C VAL A 152 -33.70 29.55 59.88
N ARG A 153 -33.27 29.08 61.06
CA ARG A 153 -33.96 29.27 62.33
C ARG A 153 -33.41 30.53 63.00
N GLY A 154 -34.30 31.42 63.42
CA GLY A 154 -34.02 32.60 64.25
C GLY A 154 -35.27 33.41 64.47
#